data_AF-A0A972E8R6-F1
#
_entry.id   AF-A0A972E8R6-F1
#
_cell.length_a   1.000
_cell.length_b   1.000
_cell.length_c   1.000
_cell.angle_alpha   90.00
_cell.angle_beta   90.00
_cell.angle_gamma   90.00
#
_symmetry.space_group_name_H-M   'P 1'
#
loop_
_entity.id
_entity.type
_entity.pdbx_description
1 polymer ?
#
loop_
_entity_poly.entity_id
_entity_poly.type
_entity_poly.pdbx_seq_one_letter_code
_entity_poly.pdbx_strand_id
1 'polypeptide(L)'
;METFINGIIPMMTPILFAALGGLFTHLSGLLNIGLEGMMLLSAFFSIYAADLTHNLLIGFLAGIGISVLLALLMGVLSLNLRANIFVVGLGVNLFANGFTVMLAS
;
A
#
# COMPACT_ATOMS: atom_id res chain seq x y z
N MET A 1 -4.46 -19.54 22.69
CA MET A 1 -3.56 -20.02 21.61
C MET A 1 -4.31 -20.15 20.28
N GLU A 2 -5.49 -20.76 20.24
CA GLU A 2 -6.26 -20.92 19.00
C GLU A 2 -6.68 -19.59 18.33
N THR A 3 -7.02 -18.57 19.11
CA THR A 3 -7.35 -17.23 18.58
C THR A 3 -6.16 -16.54 17.89
N PHE A 4 -4.93 -16.80 18.35
CA PHE A 4 -3.72 -16.27 17.73
C PHE A 4 -3.48 -16.93 16.37
N ILE A 5 -3.57 -18.26 16.32
CA ILE A 5 -3.39 -19.03 15.07
C ILE A 5 -4.44 -18.64 14.02
N ASN A 6 -5.71 -18.50 14.43
CA ASN A 6 -6.79 -18.11 13.52
C ASN A 6 -6.63 -16.69 12.97
N GLY A 7 -5.98 -15.77 13.69
CA GLY A 7 -5.74 -14.40 13.24
C GLY A 7 -4.57 -14.26 12.26
N ILE A 8 -3.51 -15.06 12.43
CA ILE A 8 -2.28 -14.92 11.63
C ILE A 8 -2.47 -15.48 10.22
N ILE A 9 -3.14 -16.62 10.08
CA ILE A 9 -3.25 -17.33 8.78
C ILE A 9 -3.85 -16.43 7.68
N PRO A 10 -4.98 -15.72 7.90
CA PRO A 10 -5.55 -14.83 6.88
C PRO A 10 -4.69 -13.59 6.59
N MET A 11 -3.99 -13.05 7.60
CA MET A 11 -3.11 -11.88 7.44
C MET A 11 -1.80 -12.21 6.73
N MET A 12 -1.30 -13.45 6.86
CA MET A 12 -0.07 -13.87 6.18
C MET A 12 -0.15 -13.76 4.66
N THR A 13 -1.32 -14.06 4.09
CA THR A 13 -1.51 -14.05 2.62
C THR A 13 -1.25 -12.67 2.00
N PRO A 14 -1.94 -11.58 2.41
CA PRO A 14 -1.66 -10.25 1.87
C PRO A 14 -0.27 -9.74 2.22
N ILE A 15 0.26 -10.07 3.41
CA ILE A 15 1.62 -9.67 3.81
C ILE A 15 2.68 -10.36 2.93
N LEU A 16 2.51 -11.64 2.59
CA LEU A 16 3.41 -12.36 1.68
C LEU A 16 3.38 -11.75 0.28
N PHE A 17 2.21 -11.41 -0.25
CA PHE A 17 2.11 -10.71 -1.54
C PHE A 17 2.79 -9.34 -1.51
N ALA A 18 2.62 -8.57 -0.44
CA ALA A 18 3.31 -7.30 -0.27
C ALA A 18 4.84 -7.48 -0.15
N ALA A 19 5.30 -8.48 0.59
CA ALA A 19 6.72 -8.80 0.74
C ALA A 19 7.36 -9.23 -0.58
N LEU A 20 6.64 -9.98 -1.43
CA LEU A 20 7.09 -10.31 -2.78
C LEU A 20 7.24 -9.03 -3.65
N GLY A 21 6.29 -8.10 -3.56
CA GLY A 21 6.42 -6.78 -4.18
C GLY A 21 7.66 -6.03 -3.70
N GLY A 22 7.90 -6.04 -2.38
CA GLY A 22 9.08 -5.46 -1.75
C GLY A 22 10.39 -6.10 -2.21
N LEU A 23 10.41 -7.43 -2.38
CA LEU A 23 11.56 -8.17 -2.89
C LEU A 23 11.95 -7.68 -4.29
N PHE A 24 10.99 -7.49 -5.21
CA PHE A 24 11.31 -6.95 -6.54
C PHE A 24 11.99 -5.57 -6.47
N THR A 25 11.52 -4.69 -5.59
CA THR A 25 12.14 -3.37 -5.39
C THR A 25 13.53 -3.50 -4.77
N HIS A 26 13.71 -4.40 -3.80
CA HIS A 26 15.01 -4.67 -3.19
C HIS A 26 16.03 -5.18 -4.21
N LEU A 27 15.61 -6.07 -5.13
CA LEU A 27 16.45 -6.56 -6.22
C LEU A 27 16.86 -5.46 -7.20
N SER A 28 16.09 -4.37 -7.31
CA SER A 28 16.45 -3.18 -8.10
C SER A 28 17.43 -2.23 -7.38
N GLY A 29 17.86 -2.58 -6.17
CA GLY A 29 18.74 -1.75 -5.34
C GLY A 29 18.03 -0.68 -4.51
N LEU A 30 16.70 -0.63 -4.56
CA LEU A 30 15.86 0.36 -3.87
C LEU A 30 14.76 -0.35 -3.08
N LEU A 31 15.00 -0.62 -1.79
CA LEU A 31 13.99 -1.23 -0.93
C LEU A 31 12.79 -0.27 -0.75
N ASN A 32 11.59 -0.72 -1.11
CA ASN A 32 10.38 0.08 -0.93
C ASN A 32 9.86 0.01 0.51
N ILE A 33 10.20 1.02 1.33
CA ILE A 33 9.73 1.17 2.72
C ILE A 33 8.27 1.67 2.79
N GLY A 34 7.73 2.26 1.71
CA GLY A 34 6.37 2.83 1.67
C GLY A 34 5.24 1.81 1.48
N LEU A 35 5.55 0.51 1.47
CA LEU A 35 4.59 -0.56 1.17
C LEU A 35 3.39 -0.59 2.11
N GLU A 36 3.59 -0.32 3.41
CA GLU A 36 2.52 -0.32 4.41
C GLU A 36 1.48 0.76 4.11
N GLY A 37 1.92 1.97 3.80
CA GLY A 37 1.05 3.08 3.43
C GLY A 37 0.35 2.83 2.09
N MET A 38 1.04 2.21 1.13
CA MET A 38 0.42 1.81 -0.13
C MET A 38 -0.68 0.76 0.08
N MET A 39 -0.49 -0.21 0.98
CA MET A 39 -1.52 -1.20 1.34
C MET A 39 -2.72 -0.52 2.01
N LEU A 40 -2.49 0.38 2.97
CA LEU A 40 -3.55 1.11 3.68
C LEU A 40 -4.40 1.96 2.73
N LEU A 41 -3.76 2.78 1.89
CA LEU A 41 -4.48 3.63 0.94
C LEU A 41 -5.20 2.79 -0.12
N SER A 42 -4.57 1.73 -0.62
CA SER A 42 -5.21 0.82 -1.59
C SER A 42 -6.46 0.16 -1.01
N ALA A 43 -6.40 -0.34 0.24
CA ALA A 43 -7.54 -0.94 0.91
C ALA A 43 -8.68 0.07 1.11
N PHE A 44 -8.36 1.29 1.56
CA PHE A 44 -9.34 2.36 1.75
C PHE A 44 -10.05 2.72 0.44
N PHE A 45 -9.31 3.05 -0.61
CA PHE A 45 -9.90 3.47 -1.88
C PHE A 45 -10.61 2.33 -2.61
N SER A 46 -10.19 1.07 -2.41
CA SER A 46 -10.88 -0.11 -2.93
C SER A 46 -12.29 -0.23 -2.34
N ILE A 47 -12.40 -0.13 -1.02
CA ILE A 47 -13.70 -0.20 -0.33
C ILE A 47 -14.56 1.03 -0.67
N TYR A 48 -13.97 2.23 -0.66
CA TYR A 48 -14.67 3.48 -0.99
C TYR A 48 -15.28 3.46 -2.40
N ALA A 49 -14.53 2.99 -3.41
CA ALA A 49 -15.02 2.89 -4.78
C ALA A 49 -16.05 1.75 -4.94
N ALA A 50 -15.88 0.63 -4.24
CA ALA A 50 -16.86 -0.45 -4.21
C ALA A 50 -18.20 0.01 -3.60
N ASP A 51 -18.16 0.81 -2.55
CA ASP A 51 -19.34 1.37 -1.89
C ASP A 51 -20.10 2.33 -2.82
N LEU A 52 -19.40 3.28 -3.45
CA LEU A 52 -20.01 4.24 -4.37
C LEU A 52 -20.63 3.62 -5.62
N THR A 53 -19.98 2.59 -6.17
CA THR A 53 -20.40 1.97 -7.44
C THR A 53 -21.25 0.73 -7.25
N HIS A 54 -21.36 0.25 -6.02
CA HIS A 54 -21.93 -1.06 -5.65
C HIS A 54 -21.34 -2.22 -6.47
N ASN A 55 -20.12 -2.08 -6.98
CA ASN A 55 -19.45 -3.07 -7.81
C ASN A 55 -18.05 -3.39 -7.28
N LEU A 56 -17.87 -4.65 -6.89
CA LEU A 56 -16.64 -5.14 -6.27
C LEU A 56 -15.43 -5.08 -7.23
N LEU A 57 -15.66 -5.27 -8.53
CA LEU A 57 -14.58 -5.22 -9.54
C LEU A 57 -14.02 -3.81 -9.71
N ILE A 58 -14.89 -2.79 -9.64
CA ILE A 58 -14.47 -1.39 -9.76
C ILE A 58 -13.66 -0.99 -8.53
N GLY A 59 -14.08 -1.41 -7.33
CA GLY A 59 -13.29 -1.24 -6.11
C GLY A 59 -11.91 -1.86 -6.22
N PHE A 60 -11.83 -3.12 -6.64
CA PHE A 60 -10.55 -3.81 -6.82
C PHE A 60 -9.61 -3.07 -7.79
N LEU A 61 -10.12 -2.62 -8.94
CA LEU A 61 -9.34 -1.84 -9.91
C LEU A 61 -8.92 -0.48 -9.37
N ALA A 62 -9.76 0.18 -8.58
CA ALA A 62 -9.42 1.45 -7.92
C ALA A 62 -8.26 1.26 -6.94
N GLY A 63 -8.28 0.20 -6.12
CA GLY A 63 -7.18 -0.15 -5.22
C GLY A 63 -5.85 -0.36 -5.94
N ILE A 64 -5.87 -1.10 -7.06
CA ILE A 64 -4.68 -1.28 -7.92
C ILE A 64 -4.20 0.08 -8.45
N GLY A 65 -5.12 0.90 -8.95
CA GLY A 65 -4.81 2.23 -9.49
C GLY A 65 -4.09 3.12 -8.48
N ILE A 66 -4.55 3.13 -7.22
CA ILE A 66 -3.91 3.90 -6.15
C ILE A 66 -2.51 3.39 -5.84
N SER A 67 -2.32 2.06 -5.74
CA SER A 67 -0.99 1.49 -5.51
C SER A 67 -0.02 1.82 -6.64
N VAL A 68 -0.46 1.73 -7.90
CA VAL A 68 0.36 2.09 -9.07
C VAL A 68 0.72 3.57 -9.05
N LEU A 69 -0.25 4.45 -8.75
CA LEU A 69 -0.02 5.89 -8.68
C LEU A 69 1.01 6.24 -7.60
N LEU A 70 0.89 5.65 -6.40
CA LEU A 70 1.85 5.85 -5.31
C LEU A 70 3.24 5.30 -5.67
N ALA A 71 3.32 4.13 -6.30
CA ALA A 71 4.58 3.56 -6.76
C ALA A 71 5.27 4.47 -7.79
N LEU A 72 4.50 5.01 -8.74
CA LEU A 72 4.99 5.97 -9.73
C LEU A 72 5.47 7.25 -9.06
N LEU A 73 4.72 7.79 -8.10
CA LEU A 73 5.13 8.98 -7.34
C LEU A 73 6.47 8.74 -6.63
N MET A 74 6.60 7.62 -5.92
CA MET A 74 7.85 7.25 -5.25
C MET A 74 9.01 7.06 -6.25
N GLY A 75 8.73 6.45 -7.40
CA GLY A 75 9.70 6.28 -8.49
C GLY A 75 10.14 7.61 -9.08
N VAL A 76 9.23 8.55 -9.32
CA VAL A 76 9.56 9.89 -9.83
C VAL A 76 10.40 10.67 -8.82
N LEU A 77 10.00 10.66 -7.54
CA LEU A 77 10.72 11.36 -6.48
C LEU A 77 12.15 10.81 -6.29
N SER A 78 12.30 9.49 -6.28
CA SER A 78 13.61 8.86 -6.07
C SER A 78 14.52 8.88 -7.30
N LEU A 79 13.97 8.58 -8.50
CA LEU A 79 14.76 8.45 -9.72
C LEU A 79 15.01 9.79 -10.42
N ASN A 80 13.99 10.65 -10.56
CA ASN A 80 14.12 11.92 -11.30
C ASN A 80 14.57 13.06 -10.38
N LEU A 81 13.99 13.15 -9.18
CA LEU A 81 14.26 14.25 -8.25
C LEU A 81 15.38 13.94 -7.24
N ARG A 82 15.98 12.74 -7.33
CA ARG A 82 17.10 12.28 -6.47
C ARG A 82 16.78 12.36 -4.97
N ALA A 83 15.50 12.25 -4.62
CA ALA A 83 15.07 12.19 -3.23
C ALA A 83 15.48 10.84 -2.61
N ASN A 84 15.74 10.83 -1.30
CA ASN A 84 16.03 9.60 -0.60
C ASN A 84 14.75 8.74 -0.49
N ILE A 85 14.77 7.56 -1.12
CA ILE A 85 13.63 6.63 -1.14
C ILE A 85 13.15 6.22 0.26
N PHE A 86 14.04 6.19 1.26
CA PHE A 86 13.66 5.91 2.65
C PHE A 86 12.80 7.03 3.22
N VAL A 87 13.19 8.29 3.01
CA VAL A 87 12.44 9.46 3.51
C VAL A 87 11.09 9.55 2.80
N VAL A 88 11.08 9.35 1.47
CA VAL A 88 9.84 9.32 0.69
C VAL A 88 8.91 8.21 1.16
N GLY A 89 9.43 6.99 1.38
CA GLY A 89 8.65 5.85 1.86
C GLY A 89 8.07 6.05 3.26
N LEU A 90 8.86 6.59 4.18
CA LEU A 90 8.37 6.99 5.51
C LEU A 90 7.28 8.06 5.40
N GLY A 91 7.46 9.05 4.53
CA GLY A 91 6.47 10.07 4.24
C GLY A 91 5.16 9.49 3.71
N VAL A 92 5.22 8.52 2.80
CA VAL A 92 4.04 7.81 2.29
C VAL A 92 3.32 7.04 3.39
N ASN A 93 4.04 6.33 4.26
CA ASN A 93 3.45 5.60 5.39
C ASN A 93 2.76 6.55 6.38
N LEU A 94 3.40 7.67 6.73
CA LEU A 94 2.84 8.68 7.63
C LEU A 94 1.61 9.35 7.03
N PHE A 95 1.68 9.72 5.75
CA PHE A 95 0.56 10.29 5.02
C PHE A 95 -0.62 9.31 4.99
N ALA A 96 -0.37 8.06 4.62
CA ALA A 96 -1.39 7.02 4.57
C ALA A 96 -2.09 6.84 5.91
N ASN A 97 -1.32 6.65 6.99
CA ASN A 97 -1.86 6.49 8.33
C ASN A 97 -2.73 7.68 8.75
N GLY A 98 -2.23 8.91 8.59
CA GLY A 98 -2.97 10.12 8.94
C GLY A 98 -4.24 10.29 8.10
N PHE A 99 -4.15 10.04 6.80
CA PHE A 99 -5.25 10.17 5.86
C PHE A 99 -6.36 9.15 6.15
N THR A 100 -6.01 7.87 6.31
CA THR A 100 -7.01 6.83 6.59
C THR A 100 -7.65 7.01 7.95
N VAL A 101 -6.91 7.45 8.97
CA VAL A 101 -7.49 7.70 10.30
C VAL A 101 -8.49 8.86 10.25
N MET A 102 -8.20 9.96 9.56
CA MET A 102 -9.14 11.10 9.48
C MET A 102 -10.40 10.80 8.65
N LEU A 103 -10.31 9.98 7.61
CA LEU A 103 -11.46 9.69 6.74
C LEU A 103 -12.26 8.46 7.20
N ALA A 104 -11.66 7.52 7.92
CA ALA A 104 -12.34 6.32 8.41
C ALA A 104 -12.89 6.46 9.83
N SER A 105 -12.54 7.53 10.56
CA SER A 105 -13.13 7.92 11.85
C SER A 105 -14.50 8.56 11.67
#